data_AF-A0A2V6LZQ1-F1
#
_entry.id   AF-A0A2V6LZQ1-F1
#
_cell.length_a   1.000
_cell.length_b   1.000
_cell.length_c   1.000
_cell.angle_alpha   90.00
_cell.angle_beta   90.00
_cell.angle_gamma   90.00
#
_symmetry.space_group_name_H-M   'P 1'
#
loop_
_entity.id
_entity.type
_entity.pdbx_description
1 polymer ?
#
loop_
_entity_poly.entity_id
_entity_poly.type
_entity_poly.pdbx_seq_one_letter_code
_entity_poly.pdbx_strand_id
1 'polypeptide(L)'
;MDEQVQLDLVGKCSVYNCFHLKALTRSRTILKSPARNRSRWRVPSVDQVMAEERAAAFGRRSIKTSAKLEGLKLVVSMTDLTTLEGSDTPGKIAFLCRKAMQPLDPRYQVPSCAAVCVYPNLVRIAKKFLEHSSVKVASVATAFPAGLMPAKLKLREVRGAVRDGADEIDMVINRAGFLAGEYERVFDEIAATREACGTAHLKVILETGELQTYDNVRLASEIAMRAGADFIKTSTGKISPAATMPVTLVMLEAIRDYFYETGIRIGMKPAGAIRTAKEALAYLVMVKETLGDDWLTPALFRFGASTLLNDVLMQLVKVVDANYQSADYFSLP
;
A
#
# COMPACT_ATOMS: atom_id res chain seq x y z
N MET A 1 -9.04 -18.59 -27.10
CA MET A 1 -8.87 -19.73 -26.18
C MET A 1 -8.67 -19.11 -24.82
N ASP A 2 -9.76 -18.94 -24.06
CA ASP A 2 -9.76 -18.20 -22.79
C ASP A 2 -9.05 -19.03 -21.72
N GLU A 3 -7.83 -18.63 -21.38
CA GLU A 3 -7.06 -19.22 -20.30
C GLU A 3 -7.69 -18.76 -18.97
N GLN A 4 -8.46 -19.64 -18.33
CA GLN A 4 -9.01 -19.40 -17.00
C GLN A 4 -7.85 -19.33 -15.99
N VAL A 5 -7.56 -18.14 -15.46
CA VAL A 5 -6.60 -18.00 -14.36
C VAL A 5 -7.21 -18.60 -13.11
N GLN A 6 -6.67 -19.74 -12.67
CA GLN A 6 -7.05 -20.36 -11.43
C GLN A 6 -6.33 -19.64 -10.28
N LEU A 7 -7.06 -18.76 -9.57
CA LEU A 7 -6.66 -18.28 -8.25
C LEU A 7 -6.81 -19.45 -7.26
N ASP A 8 -5.86 -20.38 -7.28
CA ASP A 8 -5.72 -21.40 -6.24
C ASP A 8 -5.18 -20.73 -4.98
N LEU A 9 -6.09 -20.26 -4.13
CA LEU A 9 -5.81 -19.62 -2.84
C LEU A 9 -5.69 -20.64 -1.69
N VAL A 10 -5.68 -21.94 -1.98
CA VAL A 10 -5.67 -23.02 -0.98
C VAL A 10 -4.37 -23.83 -1.07
N GLY A 11 -3.34 -23.36 -0.36
CA GLY A 11 -2.16 -24.15 -0.02
C GLY A 11 -2.23 -24.56 1.45
N LYS A 12 -2.59 -25.82 1.72
CA LYS A 12 -2.55 -26.39 3.08
C LYS A 12 -1.11 -26.54 3.57
N CYS A 13 -0.91 -26.10 4.79
CA CYS A 13 0.21 -26.39 5.67
C CYS A 13 0.44 -27.90 5.84
N SER A 14 1.70 -28.37 5.67
CA SER A 14 2.23 -29.52 6.41
C SER A 14 3.76 -29.66 6.31
N VAL A 15 4.40 -29.50 7.47
CA VAL A 15 5.55 -30.25 8.02
C VAL A 15 6.96 -30.05 7.43
N TYR A 16 7.71 -29.22 8.18
CA TYR A 16 9.11 -29.37 8.62
C TYR A 16 10.13 -30.07 7.68
N ASN A 17 11.17 -29.30 7.32
CA ASN A 17 12.52 -29.77 7.59
C ASN A 17 13.42 -28.62 8.06
N CYS A 18 14.04 -28.83 9.22
CA CYS A 18 14.87 -27.87 9.93
C CYS A 18 16.28 -27.88 9.33
N PHE A 19 16.73 -26.75 8.77
CA PHE A 19 18.15 -26.52 8.57
C PHE A 19 18.54 -25.17 9.18
N HIS A 20 19.41 -25.28 10.18
CA HIS A 20 20.08 -24.18 10.86
C HIS A 20 20.78 -23.24 9.87
N LEU A 21 20.36 -21.97 9.80
CA LEU A 21 21.23 -20.89 9.36
C LEU A 21 21.60 -20.01 10.57
N LYS A 22 22.89 -20.07 10.93
CA LYS A 22 23.52 -19.19 11.91
C LYS A 22 23.39 -17.74 11.43
N ALA A 23 22.90 -16.88 12.32
CA ALA A 23 22.85 -15.44 12.12
C ALA A 23 24.27 -14.87 11.94
N LEU A 24 24.52 -14.23 10.81
CA LEU A 24 25.68 -13.38 10.57
C LEU A 24 25.22 -11.92 10.63
N THR A 25 25.44 -11.29 11.79
CA THR A 25 25.37 -9.83 11.95
C THR A 25 26.47 -9.18 11.12
N ARG A 26 26.14 -8.68 9.92
CA ARG A 26 27.02 -7.79 9.15
C ARG A 26 26.59 -6.34 9.36
N SER A 27 27.48 -5.59 10.00
CA SER A 27 27.40 -4.13 10.16
C SER A 27 27.23 -3.46 8.80
N ARG A 28 26.18 -2.62 8.68
CA ARG A 28 25.86 -1.85 7.47
C ARG A 28 26.94 -0.80 7.24
N THR A 29 27.86 -1.06 6.34
CA THR A 29 28.87 -0.07 5.93
C THR A 29 28.32 0.70 4.73
N ILE A 30 28.07 1.99 4.93
CA ILE A 30 27.69 2.94 3.88
C ILE A 30 28.89 3.14 2.97
N LEU A 31 28.81 2.68 1.72
CA LEU A 31 29.84 2.89 0.70
C LEU A 31 29.86 4.38 0.30
N LYS A 32 30.97 5.07 0.56
CA LYS A 32 31.29 6.36 -0.07
C LYS A 32 32.23 6.13 -1.26
N SER A 33 31.92 6.71 -2.42
CA SER A 33 32.81 6.77 -3.58
C SER A 33 32.78 8.17 -4.20
N PRO A 34 33.93 8.74 -4.63
CA PRO A 34 33.98 10.02 -5.31
C PRO A 34 34.06 9.91 -6.85
N ALA A 35 33.54 10.96 -7.50
CA ALA A 35 33.81 11.46 -8.86
C ALA A 35 32.84 11.15 -10.04
N ARG A 36 32.20 12.26 -10.48
CA ARG A 36 31.69 12.64 -11.82
C ARG A 36 30.50 11.89 -12.44
N ASN A 37 29.32 12.36 -12.04
CA ASN A 37 28.15 12.73 -12.87
C ASN A 37 27.78 11.82 -14.05
N ARG A 38 27.61 10.53 -13.79
CA ARG A 38 26.47 9.80 -14.33
C ARG A 38 25.52 9.62 -13.15
N SER A 39 24.28 10.10 -13.26
CA SER A 39 23.24 9.89 -12.27
C SER A 39 23.32 8.45 -11.75
N ARG A 40 23.56 8.28 -10.43
CA ARG A 40 23.49 6.98 -9.73
C ARG A 40 22.19 6.26 -10.05
N TRP A 41 21.16 7.03 -10.36
CA TRP A 41 19.83 6.57 -10.71
C TRP A 41 19.76 6.29 -12.21
N ARG A 42 19.87 5.01 -12.55
CA ARG A 42 19.53 4.47 -13.87
C ARG A 42 18.48 3.40 -13.68
N VAL A 43 17.31 3.62 -14.24
CA VAL A 43 16.24 2.63 -14.34
C VAL A 43 15.98 2.32 -15.81
N PRO A 44 15.55 1.09 -16.15
CA PRO A 44 15.04 0.78 -17.48
C PRO A 44 13.90 1.75 -17.86
N SER A 45 13.85 2.15 -19.13
CA SER A 45 12.71 2.91 -19.65
C SER A 45 11.46 2.04 -19.69
N VAL A 46 10.31 2.66 -19.52
CA VAL A 46 9.00 1.99 -19.56
C VAL A 46 8.38 2.19 -20.95
N ASP A 47 8.01 1.08 -21.60
CA ASP A 47 7.15 1.12 -22.77
C ASP A 47 5.71 1.42 -22.33
N GLN A 48 5.26 2.64 -22.60
CA GLN A 48 3.94 3.11 -22.19
C GLN A 48 2.80 2.28 -22.80
N VAL A 49 2.90 1.95 -24.08
CA VAL A 49 1.82 1.21 -24.78
C VAL A 49 1.69 -0.18 -24.20
N MET A 50 2.83 -0.87 -24.03
CA MET A 50 2.83 -2.22 -23.47
C MET A 50 2.38 -2.25 -22.01
N ALA A 51 2.76 -1.25 -21.20
CA ALA A 51 2.29 -1.13 -19.81
C ALA A 51 0.76 -0.95 -19.75
N GLU A 52 0.18 -0.13 -20.62
CA GLU A 52 -1.26 0.11 -20.69
C GLU A 52 -2.02 -1.12 -21.20
N GLU A 53 -1.53 -1.77 -22.26
CA GLU A 53 -2.13 -2.99 -22.81
C GLU A 53 -2.11 -4.14 -21.79
N ARG A 54 -0.97 -4.34 -21.12
CA ARG A 54 -0.82 -5.36 -20.07
C ARG A 54 -1.72 -5.07 -18.88
N ALA A 55 -1.79 -3.83 -18.42
CA ALA A 55 -2.68 -3.44 -17.33
C ALA A 55 -4.16 -3.69 -17.68
N ALA A 56 -4.58 -3.38 -18.90
CA ALA A 56 -5.94 -3.64 -19.37
C ALA A 56 -6.26 -5.14 -19.46
N ALA A 57 -5.27 -5.99 -19.75
CA ALA A 57 -5.47 -7.44 -19.83
C ALA A 57 -5.87 -8.09 -18.50
N PHE A 58 -5.35 -7.60 -17.37
CA PHE A 58 -5.71 -8.13 -16.03
C PHE A 58 -7.21 -7.96 -15.73
N GLY A 59 -7.81 -6.85 -16.16
CA GLY A 59 -9.24 -6.59 -15.97
C GLY A 59 -10.18 -7.48 -16.80
N ARG A 60 -9.63 -8.26 -17.75
CA ARG A 60 -10.37 -9.19 -18.60
C ARG A 60 -10.30 -10.65 -18.12
N ARG A 61 -9.52 -10.95 -17.09
CA ARG A 61 -9.43 -12.31 -16.54
C ARG A 61 -10.76 -12.73 -15.93
N SER A 62 -11.23 -13.92 -16.32
CA SER A 62 -12.40 -14.55 -15.69
C SER A 62 -12.00 -15.15 -14.35
N ILE A 63 -12.76 -14.83 -13.30
CA ILE A 63 -12.54 -15.34 -11.94
C ILE A 63 -13.68 -16.28 -11.58
N LYS A 64 -13.35 -17.54 -11.25
CA LYS A 64 -14.33 -18.56 -10.79
C LYS A 64 -15.03 -18.05 -9.52
N THR A 65 -16.31 -18.40 -9.33
CA THR A 65 -17.12 -17.92 -8.18
C THR A 65 -16.49 -18.25 -6.82
N SER A 66 -15.93 -19.45 -6.66
CA SER A 66 -15.23 -19.84 -5.42
C SER A 66 -14.00 -18.95 -5.15
N ALA A 67 -13.18 -18.72 -6.17
CA ALA A 67 -12.03 -17.82 -6.09
C ALA A 67 -12.44 -16.36 -5.87
N LYS A 68 -13.63 -15.96 -6.35
CA LYS A 68 -14.17 -14.61 -6.13
C LYS A 68 -14.44 -14.36 -4.65
N LEU A 69 -15.06 -15.30 -3.93
CA LEU A 69 -15.38 -15.10 -2.50
C LEU A 69 -14.09 -14.92 -1.67
N GLU A 70 -13.11 -15.78 -1.88
CA GLU A 70 -11.82 -15.69 -1.19
C GLU A 70 -11.04 -14.44 -1.62
N GLY A 71 -11.09 -14.06 -2.89
CA GLY A 71 -10.54 -12.79 -3.38
C GLY A 71 -11.17 -11.58 -2.69
N LEU A 72 -12.49 -11.56 -2.47
CA LEU A 72 -13.17 -10.48 -1.74
C LEU A 72 -12.72 -10.41 -0.27
N LYS A 73 -12.63 -11.55 0.41
CA LYS A 73 -12.08 -11.60 1.79
C LYS A 73 -10.64 -11.11 1.84
N LEU A 74 -9.84 -11.47 0.84
CA LEU A 74 -8.45 -11.02 0.72
C LEU A 74 -8.36 -9.50 0.55
N VAL A 75 -9.20 -8.91 -0.31
CA VAL A 75 -9.31 -7.44 -0.44
C VAL A 75 -9.62 -6.78 0.90
N VAL A 76 -10.58 -7.32 1.67
CA VAL A 76 -10.88 -6.80 3.02
C VAL A 76 -9.64 -6.86 3.91
N SER A 77 -8.97 -8.01 3.97
CA SER A 77 -7.79 -8.22 4.81
C SER A 77 -6.61 -7.30 4.45
N MET A 78 -6.54 -6.83 3.22
CA MET A 78 -5.51 -5.93 2.70
C MET A 78 -5.93 -4.46 2.71
N THR A 79 -7.12 -4.12 3.21
CA THR A 79 -7.59 -2.74 3.20
C THR A 79 -6.94 -1.93 4.32
N ASP A 80 -6.38 -0.78 3.98
CA ASP A 80 -6.10 0.33 4.89
C ASP A 80 -7.33 1.24 4.88
N LEU A 81 -8.24 1.03 5.83
CA LEU A 81 -9.50 1.77 5.91
C LEU A 81 -9.22 3.20 6.36
N THR A 82 -9.41 4.16 5.45
CA THR A 82 -8.83 5.50 5.57
C THR A 82 -9.90 6.56 5.78
N THR A 83 -9.65 7.49 6.71
CA THR A 83 -10.31 8.80 6.76
C THR A 83 -9.25 9.87 6.99
N LEU A 84 -9.27 10.90 6.15
CA LEU A 84 -8.30 11.99 6.15
C LEU A 84 -9.01 13.31 5.87
N GLU A 85 -10.04 13.60 6.67
CA GLU A 85 -10.87 14.79 6.53
C GLU A 85 -10.62 15.77 7.67
N GLY A 86 -10.68 17.08 7.37
CA GLY A 86 -10.53 18.11 8.40
C GLY A 86 -11.66 18.11 9.44
N SER A 87 -12.78 17.46 9.12
CA SER A 87 -13.94 17.27 10.00
C SER A 87 -13.90 15.95 10.79
N ASP A 88 -12.80 15.21 10.77
CA ASP A 88 -12.70 13.95 11.50
C ASP A 88 -12.75 14.17 13.03
N THR A 89 -13.71 13.49 13.66
CA THR A 89 -13.95 13.57 15.11
C THR A 89 -13.54 12.27 15.80
N PRO A 90 -13.32 12.28 17.14
CA PRO A 90 -13.08 11.04 17.89
C PRO A 90 -14.16 9.97 17.68
N GLY A 91 -15.43 10.37 17.54
CA GLY A 91 -16.54 9.45 17.27
C GLY A 91 -16.44 8.79 15.90
N LYS A 92 -16.08 9.55 14.86
CA LYS A 92 -15.83 9.00 13.51
C LYS A 92 -14.65 8.02 13.52
N ILE A 93 -13.59 8.32 14.27
CA ILE A 93 -12.44 7.40 14.43
C ILE A 93 -12.84 6.13 15.18
N ALA A 94 -13.66 6.22 16.22
CA ALA A 94 -14.20 5.05 16.92
C ALA A 94 -14.95 4.13 15.96
N PHE A 95 -15.82 4.70 15.12
CA PHE A 95 -16.58 3.95 14.13
C PHE A 95 -15.68 3.30 13.08
N LEU A 96 -14.74 4.06 12.52
CA LEU A 96 -13.74 3.57 11.57
C LEU A 96 -12.99 2.35 12.14
N CYS A 97 -12.54 2.44 13.39
CA CYS A 97 -11.83 1.36 14.07
C CYS A 97 -12.72 0.14 14.28
N ARG A 98 -13.96 0.32 14.75
CA ARG A 98 -14.93 -0.78 14.91
C ARG A 98 -15.19 -1.50 13.60
N LYS A 99 -15.39 -0.74 12.53
CA LYS A 99 -15.62 -1.30 11.18
C LYS A 99 -14.39 -2.03 10.66
N ALA A 100 -13.18 -1.52 10.89
CA ALA A 100 -11.96 -2.20 10.49
C ALA A 100 -11.75 -3.52 11.25
N MET A 101 -12.12 -3.58 12.54
CA MET A 101 -12.03 -4.81 13.34
C MET A 101 -13.04 -5.87 12.89
N GLN A 102 -14.28 -5.45 12.67
CA GLN A 102 -15.37 -6.33 12.29
C GLN A 102 -16.17 -5.69 11.14
N PRO A 103 -15.73 -5.88 9.88
CA PRO A 103 -16.37 -5.25 8.73
C PRO A 103 -17.79 -5.75 8.47
N LEU A 104 -18.12 -6.96 8.91
CA LEU A 104 -19.40 -7.61 8.66
C LEU A 104 -19.80 -8.53 9.83
N ASP A 105 -21.04 -9.01 9.83
CA ASP A 105 -21.50 -10.01 10.79
C ASP A 105 -20.61 -11.27 10.77
N PRO A 106 -20.28 -11.88 11.94
CA PRO A 106 -19.40 -13.05 12.01
C PRO A 106 -19.84 -14.24 11.15
N ARG A 107 -21.14 -14.38 10.83
CA ARG A 107 -21.66 -15.45 9.96
C ARG A 107 -21.00 -15.49 8.58
N TYR A 108 -20.52 -14.36 8.10
CA TYR A 108 -19.87 -14.25 6.79
C TYR A 108 -18.37 -14.56 6.81
N GLN A 109 -17.78 -14.72 8.00
CA GLN A 109 -16.36 -15.09 8.19
C GLN A 109 -15.40 -14.16 7.42
N VAL A 110 -15.67 -12.85 7.49
CA VAL A 110 -14.83 -11.82 6.87
C VAL A 110 -13.71 -11.44 7.84
N PRO A 111 -12.45 -11.37 7.38
CA PRO A 111 -11.34 -10.96 8.24
C PRO A 111 -11.41 -9.47 8.57
N SER A 112 -10.68 -9.05 9.62
CA SER A 112 -10.44 -7.62 9.87
C SER A 112 -9.62 -6.98 8.74
N CYS A 113 -9.73 -5.67 8.59
CA CYS A 113 -8.85 -4.89 7.74
C CYS A 113 -7.38 -4.93 8.23
N ALA A 114 -6.43 -4.64 7.34
CA ALA A 114 -5.02 -4.61 7.71
C ALA A 114 -4.72 -3.45 8.68
N ALA A 115 -5.27 -2.27 8.36
CA ALA A 115 -5.03 -1.06 9.12
C ALA A 115 -6.21 -0.08 9.02
N VAL A 116 -6.22 0.89 9.94
CA VAL A 116 -6.86 2.19 9.71
C VAL A 116 -5.80 3.23 9.36
N CYS A 117 -6.14 4.23 8.55
CA CYS A 117 -5.25 5.34 8.23
C CYS A 117 -5.90 6.68 8.60
N VAL A 118 -5.21 7.47 9.44
CA VAL A 118 -5.72 8.71 10.04
C VAL A 118 -4.67 9.83 10.04
N TYR A 119 -5.06 11.05 10.44
CA TYR A 119 -4.11 12.14 10.71
C TYR A 119 -3.35 11.95 12.03
N PRO A 120 -2.14 12.53 12.18
CA PRO A 120 -1.29 12.36 13.37
C PRO A 120 -1.98 12.64 14.71
N ASN A 121 -2.80 13.69 14.78
CA ASN A 121 -3.50 14.08 16.00
C ASN A 121 -4.56 13.06 16.45
N LEU A 122 -4.98 12.15 15.58
CA LEU A 122 -5.99 11.13 15.85
C LEU A 122 -5.38 9.75 16.15
N VAL A 123 -4.06 9.59 16.05
CA VAL A 123 -3.36 8.31 16.26
C VAL A 123 -3.65 7.73 17.65
N ARG A 124 -3.50 8.52 18.72
CA ARG A 124 -3.77 8.04 20.09
C ARG A 124 -5.21 7.55 20.27
N ILE A 125 -6.16 8.24 19.63
CA ILE A 125 -7.58 7.88 19.68
C ILE A 125 -7.79 6.55 18.96
N ALA A 126 -7.25 6.40 17.74
CA ALA A 126 -7.33 5.15 17.00
C ALA A 126 -6.70 3.98 17.76
N LYS A 127 -5.51 4.17 18.36
CA LYS A 127 -4.85 3.14 19.17
C LYS A 127 -5.66 2.71 20.38
N LYS A 128 -6.35 3.64 21.04
CA LYS A 128 -7.26 3.31 22.15
C LYS A 128 -8.41 2.40 21.69
N PHE A 129 -9.01 2.68 20.53
CA PHE A 129 -10.12 1.87 20.02
C PHE A 129 -9.70 0.53 19.41
N LEU A 130 -8.44 0.40 19.00
CA LEU A 130 -7.85 -0.81 18.44
C LEU A 130 -6.99 -1.58 19.47
N GLU A 131 -7.17 -1.29 20.76
CA GLU A 131 -6.52 -2.04 21.82
C GLU A 131 -6.90 -3.52 21.71
N HIS A 132 -5.90 -4.41 21.79
CA HIS A 132 -6.04 -5.86 21.59
C HIS A 132 -6.51 -6.33 20.20
N SER A 133 -6.53 -5.43 19.21
CA SER A 133 -6.80 -5.78 17.81
C SER A 133 -5.54 -6.09 17.02
N SER A 134 -5.66 -6.88 15.96
CA SER A 134 -4.60 -7.05 14.95
C SER A 134 -4.53 -5.89 13.94
N VAL A 135 -5.57 -5.05 13.87
CA VAL A 135 -5.64 -3.90 12.96
C VAL A 135 -4.58 -2.87 13.34
N LYS A 136 -3.73 -2.50 12.39
CA LYS A 136 -2.68 -1.50 12.58
C LYS A 136 -3.23 -0.07 12.51
N VAL A 137 -2.51 0.88 13.12
CA VAL A 137 -2.75 2.31 12.91
C VAL A 137 -1.66 2.87 12.02
N ALA A 138 -2.03 3.17 10.78
CA ALA A 138 -1.25 4.00 9.89
C ALA A 138 -1.57 5.49 10.13
N SER A 139 -0.56 6.35 10.05
CA SER A 139 -0.74 7.79 10.03
C SER A 139 -0.12 8.37 8.78
N VAL A 140 -0.82 9.27 8.09
CA VAL A 140 -0.13 10.19 7.19
C VAL A 140 0.76 11.12 8.00
N ALA A 141 1.92 11.47 7.48
CA ALA A 141 2.83 12.43 8.12
C ALA A 141 3.59 13.20 7.02
N THR A 142 4.62 13.95 7.41
CA THR A 142 5.49 14.72 6.54
C THR A 142 4.78 15.87 5.82
N ALA A 143 3.90 16.58 6.53
CA ALA A 143 3.09 17.68 6.00
C ALA A 143 2.13 17.26 4.88
N PHE A 144 1.46 16.12 5.08
CA PHE A 144 0.42 15.64 4.18
C PHE A 144 -0.70 16.69 3.99
N PRO A 145 -1.27 16.83 2.78
CA PRO A 145 -0.93 16.11 1.54
C PRO A 145 0.20 16.75 0.73
N ALA A 146 0.63 17.96 1.07
CA ALA A 146 1.52 18.75 0.22
C ALA A 146 2.98 18.27 0.26
N GLY A 147 3.50 17.88 1.43
CA GLY A 147 4.91 17.47 1.59
C GLY A 147 5.91 18.63 1.70
N LEU A 148 5.43 19.87 1.79
CA LEU A 148 6.23 21.09 1.53
C LEU A 148 6.81 21.78 2.76
N MET A 149 6.62 21.23 3.97
CA MET A 149 7.24 21.81 5.17
C MET A 149 8.75 21.54 5.23
N PRO A 150 9.54 22.37 5.94
CA PRO A 150 10.95 22.09 6.19
C PRO A 150 11.18 20.70 6.80
N ALA A 151 12.23 20.01 6.36
CA ALA A 151 12.54 18.63 6.75
C ALA A 151 12.54 18.43 8.28
N LYS A 152 13.11 19.37 9.04
CA LYS A 152 13.13 19.31 10.52
C LYS A 152 11.72 19.21 11.13
N LEU A 153 10.73 19.91 10.56
CA LEU A 153 9.36 19.86 11.05
C LEU A 153 8.65 18.56 10.62
N LYS A 154 8.88 18.12 9.38
CA LYS A 154 8.38 16.81 8.89
C LYS A 154 8.86 15.65 9.78
N LEU A 155 10.15 15.62 10.13
CA LEU A 155 10.71 14.60 11.02
C LEU A 155 10.19 14.71 12.46
N ARG A 156 9.83 15.91 12.94
CA ARG A 156 9.19 16.07 14.26
C ARG A 156 7.76 15.52 14.27
N GLU A 157 7.01 15.74 13.20
CA GLU A 157 5.67 15.17 13.03
C GLU A 157 5.71 13.65 13.00
N VAL A 158 6.64 13.05 12.21
CA VAL A 158 6.84 11.59 12.14
C VAL A 158 7.13 11.00 13.51
N ARG A 159 8.13 11.53 14.23
CA ARG A 159 8.44 11.07 15.60
C ARG A 159 7.27 11.29 16.55
N GLY A 160 6.45 12.32 16.32
CA GLY A 160 5.24 12.58 17.07
C GLY A 160 4.18 11.49 16.88
N ALA A 161 3.87 11.15 15.63
CA ALA A 161 2.92 10.09 15.30
C ALA A 161 3.39 8.72 15.82
N VAL A 162 4.68 8.39 15.69
CA VAL A 162 5.26 7.14 16.23
C VAL A 162 5.15 7.11 17.76
N ARG A 163 5.51 8.19 18.46
CA ARG A 163 5.36 8.29 19.93
C ARG A 163 3.90 8.14 20.36
N ASP A 164 2.98 8.62 19.54
CA ASP A 164 1.54 8.53 19.78
C ASP A 164 0.97 7.14 19.46
N GLY A 165 1.80 6.22 18.93
CA GLY A 165 1.52 4.80 18.79
C GLY A 165 1.26 4.34 17.36
N ALA A 166 1.55 5.15 16.33
CA ALA A 166 1.42 4.74 14.94
C ALA A 166 2.32 3.52 14.65
N ASP A 167 1.72 2.47 14.09
CA ASP A 167 2.43 1.27 13.66
C ASP A 167 3.08 1.48 12.28
N GLU A 168 2.52 2.40 11.48
CA GLU A 168 2.93 2.66 10.11
C GLU A 168 2.84 4.17 9.80
N ILE A 169 3.77 4.68 9.00
CA ILE A 169 3.83 6.08 8.56
C ILE A 169 3.71 6.15 7.04
N ASP A 170 2.75 6.92 6.54
CA ASP A 170 2.58 7.22 5.13
C ASP A 170 3.19 8.62 4.84
N MET A 171 4.40 8.65 4.26
CA MET A 171 5.15 9.86 3.89
C MET A 171 4.81 10.32 2.47
N VAL A 172 4.83 11.62 2.18
CA VAL A 172 4.78 12.15 0.79
C VAL A 172 6.17 12.63 0.39
N ILE A 173 6.65 12.21 -0.80
CA ILE A 173 7.95 12.69 -1.30
C ILE A 173 7.93 14.18 -1.65
N ASN A 174 9.10 14.80 -1.65
CA ASN A 174 9.29 16.14 -2.21
C ASN A 174 9.22 16.09 -3.75
N ARG A 175 8.01 16.14 -4.29
CA ARG A 175 7.73 16.14 -5.74
C ARG A 175 8.47 17.23 -6.50
N ALA A 176 8.52 18.44 -5.94
CA ALA A 176 9.23 19.56 -6.57
C ALA A 176 10.73 19.27 -6.71
N GLY A 177 11.35 18.73 -5.66
CA GLY A 177 12.73 18.26 -5.71
C GLY A 177 12.93 17.14 -6.73
N PHE A 178 12.01 16.17 -6.78
CA PHE A 178 12.07 15.09 -7.77
C PHE A 178 12.01 15.62 -9.21
N LEU A 179 11.03 16.47 -9.53
CA LEU A 179 10.85 17.04 -10.88
C LEU A 179 11.99 18.01 -11.27
N ALA A 180 12.66 18.61 -10.28
CA ALA A 180 13.86 19.43 -10.49
C ALA A 180 15.14 18.59 -10.67
N GLY A 181 15.06 17.26 -10.60
CA GLY A 181 16.22 16.37 -10.71
C GLY A 181 17.07 16.24 -9.43
N GLU A 182 16.57 16.74 -8.29
CA GLU A 182 17.24 16.66 -6.98
C GLU A 182 17.06 15.27 -6.33
N TYR A 183 17.34 14.20 -7.07
CA TYR A 183 17.04 12.82 -6.67
C TYR A 183 17.73 12.40 -5.36
N GLU A 184 18.97 12.81 -5.14
CA GLU A 184 19.68 12.53 -3.88
C GLU A 184 19.01 13.22 -2.68
N ARG A 185 18.47 14.43 -2.88
CA ARG A 185 17.73 15.12 -1.81
C ARG A 185 16.44 14.39 -1.47
N VAL A 186 15.74 13.86 -2.46
CA VAL A 186 14.54 13.02 -2.26
C VAL A 186 14.91 11.74 -1.52
N PHE A 187 15.99 11.07 -1.94
CA PHE A 187 16.54 9.90 -1.26
C PHE A 187 16.86 10.18 0.22
N ASP A 188 17.64 11.23 0.49
CA ASP A 188 18.08 11.60 1.84
C ASP A 188 16.89 11.92 2.75
N GLU A 189 15.86 12.58 2.20
CA GLU A 189 14.65 12.88 2.96
C GLU A 189 13.85 11.62 3.33
N ILE A 190 13.74 10.66 2.41
CA ILE A 190 13.10 9.36 2.67
C ILE A 190 13.92 8.58 3.70
N ALA A 191 15.24 8.53 3.55
CA ALA A 191 16.13 7.81 4.48
C ALA A 191 16.06 8.40 5.90
N ALA A 192 16.09 9.74 6.02
CA ALA A 192 15.92 10.41 7.32
C ALA A 192 14.53 10.17 7.93
N THR A 193 13.50 10.07 7.09
CA THR A 193 12.15 9.72 7.54
C THR A 193 12.09 8.26 8.00
N ARG A 194 12.77 7.34 7.31
CA ARG A 194 12.83 5.93 7.71
C ARG A 194 13.50 5.76 9.07
N GLU A 195 14.58 6.49 9.30
CA GLU A 195 15.24 6.55 10.61
C GLU A 195 14.29 7.08 11.69
N ALA A 196 13.58 8.17 11.40
CA ALA A 196 12.62 8.77 12.33
C ALA A 196 11.41 7.87 12.65
N CYS A 197 11.09 6.90 11.79
CA CYS A 197 10.03 5.92 12.03
C CYS A 197 10.38 4.90 13.12
N GLY A 198 11.67 4.66 13.38
CA GLY A 198 12.10 3.59 14.30
C GLY A 198 11.54 2.23 13.86
N THR A 199 10.73 1.61 14.71
CA THR A 199 10.10 0.31 14.43
C THR A 199 8.85 0.41 13.55
N ALA A 200 8.26 1.59 13.38
CA ALA A 200 7.10 1.76 12.51
C ALA A 200 7.51 1.54 11.05
N HIS A 201 6.61 0.95 10.26
CA HIS A 201 6.84 0.77 8.82
C HIS A 201 6.69 2.10 8.08
N LEU A 202 7.57 2.37 7.12
CA LEU A 202 7.48 3.53 6.24
C LEU A 202 6.83 3.14 4.91
N LYS A 203 5.70 3.76 4.58
CA LYS A 203 5.10 3.75 3.25
C LYS A 203 5.39 5.08 2.57
N VAL A 204 6.01 5.05 1.40
CA VAL A 204 6.37 6.27 0.66
C VAL A 204 5.38 6.52 -0.46
N ILE A 205 4.59 7.59 -0.33
CA ILE A 205 3.67 8.11 -1.34
C ILE A 205 4.49 8.87 -2.38
N LEU A 206 4.49 8.34 -3.61
CA LEU A 206 5.20 8.96 -4.74
C LEU A 206 4.39 10.09 -5.40
N GLU A 207 3.07 10.09 -5.18
CA GLU A 207 2.11 10.97 -5.83
C GLU A 207 2.22 10.89 -7.35
N THR A 208 2.08 9.68 -7.86
CA THR A 208 2.34 9.28 -9.26
C THR A 208 1.57 10.09 -10.30
N GLY A 209 0.41 10.65 -9.95
CA GLY A 209 -0.39 11.51 -10.84
C GLY A 209 0.32 12.81 -11.25
N GLU A 210 1.34 13.24 -10.50
CA GLU A 210 2.13 14.44 -10.79
C GLU A 210 3.55 14.15 -11.27
N LEU A 211 3.92 12.86 -11.40
CA LEU A 211 5.24 12.46 -11.88
C LEU A 211 5.35 12.47 -13.41
N GLN A 212 4.27 12.78 -14.12
CA GLN A 212 4.16 13.00 -15.58
C GLN A 212 4.36 11.74 -16.44
N THR A 213 5.39 10.92 -16.20
CA THR A 213 5.76 9.78 -17.05
C THR A 213 5.92 8.49 -16.23
N TYR A 214 5.78 7.34 -16.88
CA TYR A 214 6.06 6.05 -16.23
C TYR A 214 7.54 5.86 -15.90
N ASP A 215 8.46 6.45 -16.67
CA ASP A 215 9.89 6.48 -16.33
C ASP A 215 10.13 7.16 -14.98
N ASN A 216 9.46 8.30 -14.75
CA ASN A 216 9.54 9.01 -13.48
C ASN A 216 8.90 8.21 -12.34
N VAL A 217 7.77 7.52 -12.58
CA VAL A 217 7.17 6.60 -11.58
C VAL A 217 8.15 5.50 -11.19
N ARG A 218 8.80 4.87 -12.18
CA ARG A 218 9.78 3.80 -11.94
C ARG A 218 11.00 4.33 -11.20
N LEU A 219 11.52 5.48 -11.60
CA LEU A 219 12.65 6.15 -10.95
C LEU A 219 12.34 6.54 -9.49
N ALA A 220 11.18 7.12 -9.23
CA ALA A 220 10.74 7.46 -7.87
C ALA A 220 10.57 6.21 -6.99
N SER A 221 10.05 5.13 -7.56
CA SER A 221 9.94 3.83 -6.88
C SER A 221 11.31 3.30 -6.48
N GLU A 222 12.27 3.32 -7.39
CA GLU A 222 13.65 2.88 -7.16
C GLU A 222 14.33 3.69 -6.03
N ILE A 223 14.18 5.03 -6.08
CA ILE A 223 14.73 5.92 -5.04
C ILE A 223 14.12 5.58 -3.68
N ALA A 224 12.80 5.40 -3.60
CA ALA A 224 12.12 5.10 -2.35
C ALA A 224 12.54 3.74 -1.76
N MET A 225 12.62 2.70 -2.58
CA MET A 225 13.06 1.37 -2.14
C MET A 225 14.52 1.40 -1.66
N ARG A 226 15.43 2.02 -2.42
CA ARG A 226 16.83 2.15 -1.99
C ARG A 226 17.01 3.01 -0.74
N ALA A 227 16.13 3.97 -0.50
CA ALA A 227 16.13 4.81 0.70
C ALA A 227 15.60 4.08 1.95
N GLY A 228 15.05 2.86 1.79
CA GLY A 228 14.59 2.01 2.89
C GLY A 228 13.09 2.07 3.14
N ALA A 229 12.28 2.42 2.13
CA ALA A 229 10.83 2.25 2.22
C ALA A 229 10.46 0.79 2.49
N ASP A 230 9.50 0.55 3.40
CA ASP A 230 8.92 -0.78 3.60
C ASP A 230 7.78 -1.02 2.59
N PHE A 231 7.09 0.05 2.17
CA PHE A 231 6.12 0.08 1.09
C PHE A 231 6.34 1.28 0.16
N ILE A 232 6.04 1.09 -1.13
CA ILE A 232 5.78 2.21 -2.05
C ILE A 232 4.28 2.35 -2.30
N LYS A 233 3.81 3.59 -2.34
CA LYS A 233 2.39 3.96 -2.42
C LYS A 233 2.15 4.92 -3.58
N THR A 234 1.09 4.71 -4.35
CA THR A 234 0.82 5.52 -5.55
C THR A 234 0.55 6.98 -5.20
N SER A 235 -0.47 7.25 -4.40
CA SER A 235 -1.07 8.58 -4.32
C SER A 235 -1.58 8.92 -2.92
N THR A 236 -1.72 10.21 -2.62
CA THR A 236 -2.35 10.70 -1.38
C THR A 236 -3.86 10.45 -1.35
N GLY A 237 -4.48 10.31 -2.53
CA GLY A 237 -5.93 10.28 -2.70
C GLY A 237 -6.58 11.68 -2.65
N LYS A 238 -5.77 12.74 -2.63
CA LYS A 238 -6.24 14.14 -2.62
C LYS A 238 -6.13 14.84 -3.98
N ILE A 239 -5.52 14.18 -4.98
CA ILE A 239 -5.42 14.68 -6.35
C ILE A 239 -6.02 13.66 -7.35
N SER A 240 -6.23 14.11 -8.59
CA SER A 240 -6.65 13.27 -9.71
C SER A 240 -5.76 13.55 -10.93
N PRO A 241 -5.28 12.53 -11.66
CA PRO A 241 -5.49 11.10 -11.41
C PRO A 241 -4.73 10.59 -10.17
N ALA A 242 -5.33 9.64 -9.44
CA ALA A 242 -4.71 8.97 -8.30
C ALA A 242 -4.07 7.63 -8.75
N ALA A 243 -4.40 6.50 -8.10
CA ALA A 243 -3.95 5.19 -8.57
C ALA A 243 -4.60 4.83 -9.91
N THR A 244 -3.79 4.33 -10.84
CA THR A 244 -4.25 3.64 -12.04
C THR A 244 -3.57 2.28 -12.14
N MET A 245 -4.18 1.32 -12.84
CA MET A 245 -3.57 0.00 -13.02
C MET A 245 -2.23 0.06 -13.78
N PRO A 246 -2.06 0.84 -14.87
CA PRO A 246 -0.75 0.98 -15.53
C PRO A 246 0.34 1.50 -14.61
N VAL A 247 0.07 2.57 -13.84
CA VAL A 247 1.03 3.11 -12.85
C VAL A 247 1.39 2.05 -11.81
N THR A 248 0.39 1.34 -11.30
CA THR A 248 0.62 0.31 -10.28
C THR A 248 1.42 -0.87 -10.84
N LEU A 249 1.17 -1.29 -12.09
CA LEU A 249 1.97 -2.29 -12.78
C LEU A 249 3.44 -1.88 -12.86
N VAL A 250 3.73 -0.64 -13.26
CA VAL A 250 5.11 -0.12 -13.32
C VAL A 250 5.79 -0.17 -11.96
N MET A 251 5.08 0.17 -10.89
CA MET A 251 5.59 0.09 -9.52
C MET A 251 5.82 -1.37 -9.07
N LEU A 252 4.91 -2.29 -9.42
CA LEU A 252 5.07 -3.73 -9.15
C LEU A 252 6.27 -4.31 -9.90
N GLU A 253 6.49 -3.93 -11.15
CA GLU A 253 7.67 -4.34 -11.92
C GLU A 253 8.97 -3.78 -11.33
N ALA A 254 8.95 -2.55 -10.81
CA ALA A 254 10.09 -2.01 -10.06
C ALA A 254 10.36 -2.84 -8.79
N ILE A 255 9.33 -3.19 -8.01
CA ILE A 255 9.45 -4.06 -6.83
C ILE A 255 10.03 -5.43 -7.21
N ARG A 256 9.55 -6.03 -8.30
CA ARG A 256 10.04 -7.33 -8.80
C ARG A 256 11.54 -7.26 -9.07
N ASP A 257 11.96 -6.27 -9.84
CA ASP A 257 13.35 -6.14 -10.27
C ASP A 257 14.26 -5.83 -9.07
N TYR A 258 13.80 -5.00 -8.13
CA TYR A 258 14.48 -4.74 -6.87
C TYR A 258 14.62 -6.00 -6.00
N PHE A 259 13.57 -6.83 -5.93
CA PHE A 259 13.63 -8.12 -5.22
C PHE A 259 14.63 -9.08 -5.88
N TYR A 260 14.66 -9.16 -7.21
CA TYR A 260 15.64 -9.99 -7.92
C TYR A 260 17.08 -9.50 -7.73
N GLU A 261 17.30 -8.19 -7.61
CA GLU A 261 18.62 -7.63 -7.34
C GLU A 261 19.06 -7.87 -5.88
N THR A 262 18.15 -7.70 -4.91
CA THR A 262 18.52 -7.53 -3.49
C THR A 262 18.05 -8.63 -2.55
N GLY A 263 17.06 -9.44 -2.97
CA GLY A 263 16.34 -10.38 -2.11
C GLY A 263 15.40 -9.73 -1.08
N ILE A 264 15.24 -8.40 -1.10
CA ILE A 264 14.40 -7.66 -0.15
C ILE A 264 12.99 -7.53 -0.71
N ARG A 265 11.98 -7.95 0.06
CA ARG A 265 10.58 -7.78 -0.30
C ARG A 265 10.10 -6.39 0.09
N ILE A 266 9.50 -5.69 -0.86
CA ILE A 266 8.90 -4.37 -0.68
C ILE A 266 7.39 -4.50 -0.89
N GLY A 267 6.61 -3.83 -0.04
CA GLY A 267 5.17 -3.80 -0.16
C GLY A 267 4.66 -2.79 -1.20
N MET A 268 3.51 -3.07 -1.80
CA MET A 268 2.82 -2.17 -2.73
C MET A 268 1.49 -1.69 -2.13
N LYS A 269 1.23 -0.38 -2.21
CA LYS A 269 -0.06 0.20 -1.79
C LYS A 269 -0.65 1.12 -2.86
N PRO A 270 -1.49 0.62 -3.79
CA PRO A 270 -2.31 1.52 -4.58
C PRO A 270 -3.34 2.23 -3.68
N ALA A 271 -3.49 3.54 -3.88
CA ALA A 271 -4.38 4.38 -3.09
C ALA A 271 -5.04 5.48 -3.92
N GLY A 272 -6.32 5.72 -3.62
CA GLY A 272 -7.16 6.68 -4.33
C GLY A 272 -7.83 6.09 -5.57
N ALA A 273 -9.06 6.54 -5.84
CA ALA A 273 -9.90 6.17 -6.98
C ALA A 273 -10.37 4.70 -7.12
N ILE A 274 -9.80 3.74 -6.40
CA ILE A 274 -10.27 2.34 -6.40
C ILE A 274 -11.57 2.24 -5.60
N ARG A 275 -12.68 1.96 -6.29
CA ARG A 275 -14.03 2.04 -5.68
C ARG A 275 -14.84 0.76 -5.75
N THR A 276 -14.47 -0.16 -6.64
CA THR A 276 -15.29 -1.36 -6.90
C THR A 276 -14.54 -2.65 -6.58
N ALA A 277 -15.28 -3.65 -6.14
CA ALA A 277 -14.79 -4.99 -5.91
C ALA A 277 -14.23 -5.63 -7.19
N LYS A 278 -14.83 -5.34 -8.35
CA LYS A 278 -14.33 -5.83 -9.65
C LYS A 278 -12.93 -5.28 -9.93
N GLU A 279 -12.74 -3.99 -9.71
CA GLU A 279 -11.45 -3.34 -9.88
C GLU A 279 -10.42 -3.90 -8.88
N ALA A 280 -10.77 -4.01 -7.60
CA ALA A 280 -9.88 -4.57 -6.58
C ALA A 280 -9.44 -6.01 -6.89
N LEU A 281 -10.35 -6.85 -7.40
CA LEU A 281 -10.00 -8.20 -7.86
C LEU A 281 -9.02 -8.18 -9.04
N ALA A 282 -9.15 -7.22 -9.97
CA ALA A 282 -8.18 -7.06 -11.06
C ALA A 282 -6.79 -6.65 -10.54
N TYR A 283 -6.71 -5.84 -9.48
CA TYR A 283 -5.44 -5.56 -8.79
C TYR A 283 -4.81 -6.82 -8.18
N LEU A 284 -5.60 -7.69 -7.55
CA LEU A 284 -5.06 -8.95 -7.00
C LEU A 284 -4.52 -9.87 -8.09
N VAL A 285 -5.21 -9.96 -9.23
CA VAL A 285 -4.73 -10.70 -10.42
C VAL A 285 -3.40 -10.12 -10.89
N MET A 286 -3.31 -8.79 -11.03
CA MET A 286 -2.09 -8.10 -11.43
C MET A 286 -0.92 -8.37 -10.47
N VAL A 287 -1.15 -8.36 -9.15
CA VAL A 287 -0.12 -8.72 -8.16
C VAL A 287 0.31 -10.17 -8.33
N LYS A 288 -0.63 -11.11 -8.41
CA LYS A 288 -0.34 -12.53 -8.58
C LYS A 288 0.50 -12.79 -9.85
N GLU A 289 0.09 -12.23 -10.98
CA GLU A 289 0.77 -12.44 -12.27
C GLU A 289 2.13 -11.69 -12.36
N THR A 290 2.37 -10.66 -11.53
CA THR A 290 3.61 -9.85 -11.60
C THR A 290 4.64 -10.24 -10.54
N LEU A 291 4.21 -10.50 -9.30
CA LEU A 291 5.06 -10.77 -8.14
C LEU A 291 4.89 -12.18 -7.56
N GLY A 292 3.79 -12.86 -7.85
CA GLY A 292 3.47 -14.18 -7.31
C GLY A 292 2.71 -14.14 -5.98
N ASP A 293 2.42 -15.33 -5.46
CA ASP A 293 1.52 -15.52 -4.31
C ASP A 293 2.09 -14.99 -2.98
N ASP A 294 3.41 -14.92 -2.84
CA ASP A 294 4.07 -14.36 -1.65
C ASP A 294 3.63 -12.93 -1.35
N TRP A 295 3.27 -12.14 -2.38
CA TRP A 295 2.81 -10.76 -2.22
C TRP A 295 1.32 -10.63 -1.93
N LEU A 296 0.56 -11.72 -2.01
CA LEU A 296 -0.87 -11.75 -1.67
C LEU A 296 -1.09 -11.85 -0.16
N THR A 297 -0.43 -10.98 0.62
CA THR A 297 -0.61 -10.87 2.07
C THR A 297 -0.74 -9.40 2.49
N PRO A 298 -1.41 -9.10 3.62
CA PRO A 298 -1.45 -7.74 4.17
C PRO A 298 -0.08 -7.22 4.63
N ALA A 299 0.96 -8.04 4.66
CA ALA A 299 2.32 -7.57 4.93
C ALA A 299 3.00 -6.95 3.69
N LEU A 300 2.51 -7.26 2.48
CA LEU A 300 3.17 -6.88 1.21
C LEU A 300 2.23 -6.24 0.18
N PHE A 301 0.92 -6.26 0.39
CA PHE A 301 -0.02 -5.55 -0.46
C PHE A 301 -1.14 -4.89 0.35
N ARG A 302 -1.47 -3.64 0.02
CA ARG A 302 -2.53 -2.87 0.68
C ARG A 302 -3.40 -2.09 -0.30
N PHE A 303 -4.69 -2.00 -0.05
CA PHE A 303 -5.56 -1.01 -0.69
C PHE A 303 -5.72 0.21 0.22
N GLY A 304 -5.28 1.39 -0.22
CA GLY A 304 -5.62 2.65 0.45
C GLY A 304 -7.00 3.13 0.01
N ALA A 305 -8.04 2.91 0.84
CA ALA A 305 -9.41 3.19 0.45
C ALA A 305 -10.28 3.75 1.59
N SER A 306 -11.18 4.66 1.24
CA SER A 306 -12.23 5.19 2.12
C SER A 306 -13.61 4.60 1.81
N THR A 307 -13.89 4.24 0.55
CA THR A 307 -15.21 3.77 0.11
C THR A 307 -15.24 2.35 -0.46
N LEU A 308 -14.10 1.79 -0.88
CA LEU A 308 -14.00 0.45 -1.49
C LEU A 308 -14.62 -0.64 -0.62
N LEU A 309 -14.38 -0.59 0.69
CA LEU A 309 -14.78 -1.64 1.62
C LEU A 309 -16.29 -1.92 1.53
N ASN A 310 -17.12 -0.88 1.38
CA ASN A 310 -18.58 -1.05 1.32
C ASN A 310 -19.00 -1.86 0.09
N ASP A 311 -18.45 -1.56 -1.09
CA ASP A 311 -18.78 -2.30 -2.30
C ASP A 311 -18.31 -3.76 -2.21
N VAL A 312 -17.11 -3.99 -1.65
CA VAL A 312 -16.57 -5.34 -1.42
C VAL A 312 -17.49 -6.14 -0.50
N LEU A 313 -17.90 -5.57 0.63
CA LEU A 313 -18.80 -6.23 1.58
C LEU A 313 -20.17 -6.53 0.95
N MET A 314 -20.73 -5.59 0.18
CA MET A 314 -21.99 -5.80 -0.53
C MET A 314 -21.89 -6.94 -1.54
N GLN A 315 -20.80 -7.02 -2.32
CA GLN A 315 -20.59 -8.15 -3.22
C GLN A 315 -20.38 -9.48 -2.48
N LEU A 316 -19.75 -9.44 -1.31
CA LEU A 316 -19.51 -10.62 -0.48
C LEU A 316 -20.83 -11.18 0.07
N VAL A 317 -21.68 -10.31 0.63
CA VAL A 317 -23.04 -10.68 1.08
C VAL A 317 -23.85 -11.24 -0.08
N LYS A 318 -23.83 -10.59 -1.25
CA LYS A 318 -24.55 -11.09 -2.42
C LYS A 318 -24.11 -12.49 -2.84
N VAL A 319 -22.83 -12.81 -2.77
CA VAL A 319 -22.31 -14.14 -3.12
C VAL A 319 -22.77 -15.20 -2.11
N VAL A 320 -22.87 -14.85 -0.83
CA VAL A 320 -23.26 -15.78 0.25
C VAL A 320 -24.78 -15.95 0.33
N ASP A 321 -25.53 -14.85 0.32
CA ASP A 321 -26.99 -14.83 0.57
C ASP A 321 -27.82 -14.90 -0.73
N ALA A 322 -27.18 -14.82 -1.90
CA ALA A 322 -27.80 -14.73 -3.22
C ALA A 322 -28.76 -13.54 -3.44
N ASN A 323 -28.76 -12.54 -2.54
CA ASN A 323 -29.64 -11.37 -2.58
C ASN A 323 -28.84 -10.07 -2.59
N TYR A 324 -29.38 -9.04 -3.26
CA TYR A 324 -28.84 -7.68 -3.17
C TYR A 324 -29.31 -7.01 -1.88
N GLN A 325 -28.41 -6.25 -1.27
CA GLN A 325 -28.70 -5.44 -0.10
C GLN A 325 -28.53 -3.95 -0.40
N SER A 326 -29.24 -3.09 0.34
CA SER A 326 -29.06 -1.64 0.25
C SER A 326 -27.65 -1.25 0.68
N ALA A 327 -27.07 -0.25 0.02
CA ALA A 327 -25.80 0.35 0.41
C ALA A 327 -25.85 0.89 1.86
N ASP A 328 -27.02 1.28 2.36
CA ASP A 328 -27.22 1.83 3.70
C ASP A 328 -26.81 0.88 4.83
N TYR A 329 -26.88 -0.43 4.59
CA TYR A 329 -26.44 -1.44 5.57
C TYR A 329 -24.91 -1.51 5.71
N PHE A 330 -24.17 -0.89 4.78
CA PHE A 330 -22.71 -0.93 4.73
C PHE A 330 -22.07 0.45 4.92
N SER A 331 -22.84 1.53 4.92
CA SER A 331 -22.35 2.91 5.07
C SER A 331 -21.62 3.13 6.39
N LEU A 332 -20.67 4.08 6.38
CA LEU A 332 -20.30 4.76 7.63
C LEU A 332 -21.39 5.83 7.88
N PRO A 333 -21.96 5.97 9.08
CA PRO A 333 -22.70 7.17 9.46
C PRO A 333 -21.86 8.43 9.33
#